data_AF-A0A060RPD7-F1
#
_entry.id   AF-A0A060RPD7-F1
#
_cell.length_a   1.000
_cell.length_b   1.000
_cell.length_c   1.000
_cell.angle_alpha   90.00
_cell.angle_beta   90.00
_cell.angle_gamma   90.00
#
_symmetry.space_group_name_H-M   'P 1'
#
loop_
_entity.id
_entity.type
_entity.pdbx_description
1 polymer ?
#
loop_
_entity_poly.entity_id
_entity_poly.type
_entity_poly.pdbx_seq_one_letter_code
_entity_poly.pdbx_strand_id
1 'polypeptide(L)'
;MKFCHFVNKFVASVGGVILVLYEFSQFYENYIPKYNDHVYIMDNSYIPFSTFFILSLSYMFLNIFSPSKNSISNSFKGLLGCFLITCSMFYFINQVIICSEYAKAESTKLRFSVYFCVFLFLYMFSLCIESYKNFSFTTSKYERKEPGTMKVEV
;
A
#
# COMPACT_ATOMS: atom_id res chain seq x y z
N MET A 1 -20.64 -3.50 -10.20
CA MET A 1 -19.22 -3.36 -10.61
C MET A 1 -18.56 -2.02 -10.26
N LYS A 2 -19.22 -0.85 -10.43
CA LYS A 2 -18.60 0.46 -10.11
C LYS A 2 -18.24 0.66 -8.63
N PHE A 3 -19.06 0.14 -7.71
CA PHE A 3 -18.84 0.27 -6.26
C PHE A 3 -17.60 -0.51 -5.77
N CYS A 4 -17.46 -1.80 -6.13
CA CYS A 4 -16.29 -2.61 -5.77
C CYS A 4 -14.99 -1.97 -6.26
N HIS A 5 -14.99 -1.42 -7.48
CA HIS A 5 -13.84 -0.69 -8.01
C HIS A 5 -13.52 0.57 -7.19
N PHE A 6 -14.54 1.33 -6.80
CA PHE A 6 -14.37 2.51 -5.96
C PHE A 6 -13.77 2.14 -4.60
N VAL A 7 -14.31 1.11 -3.95
CA VAL A 7 -13.81 0.60 -2.66
C VAL A 7 -12.36 0.13 -2.79
N ASN A 8 -12.05 -0.67 -3.82
CA ASN A 8 -10.67 -1.12 -4.07
C ASN A 8 -9.70 0.05 -4.21
N LYS A 9 -10.06 1.04 -5.05
CA LYS A 9 -9.23 2.22 -5.25
C LYS A 9 -9.06 3.02 -3.97
N PHE A 10 -10.10 3.13 -3.15
CA PHE A 10 -10.04 3.80 -1.85
C PHE A 10 -9.08 3.07 -0.90
N VAL A 11 -9.24 1.75 -0.74
CA VAL A 11 -8.36 0.93 0.12
C VAL A 11 -6.91 1.01 -0.34
N ALA A 12 -6.65 0.88 -1.65
CA ALA A 12 -5.31 1.01 -2.20
C ALA A 12 -4.71 2.40 -1.94
N SER A 13 -5.50 3.46 -2.04
CA SER A 13 -5.00 4.84 -1.91
C SER A 13 -4.76 5.28 -0.47
N VAL A 14 -5.59 4.82 0.48
CA VAL A 14 -5.59 5.32 1.86
C VAL A 14 -5.03 4.29 2.85
N GLY A 15 -4.97 3.00 2.49
CA GLY A 15 -4.59 1.92 3.40
C GLY A 15 -3.20 2.08 4.03
N GLY A 16 -2.20 2.53 3.26
CA GLY A 16 -0.87 2.81 3.79
C GLY A 16 -0.84 3.97 4.78
N VAL A 17 -1.66 5.00 4.56
CA VAL A 17 -1.79 6.15 5.48
C VAL A 17 -2.49 5.72 6.77
N ILE A 18 -3.49 4.84 6.70
CA ILE A 18 -4.14 4.29 7.91
C ILE A 18 -3.14 3.52 8.77
N LEU A 19 -2.28 2.71 8.16
CA LEU A 19 -1.23 1.98 8.89
C LEU A 19 -0.26 2.92 9.60
N VAL A 20 0.17 3.98 8.91
CA VAL A 20 1.01 5.03 9.50
C VAL A 20 0.32 5.70 10.68
N LEU A 21 -0.94 6.08 10.54
CA LEU A 21 -1.70 6.73 11.62
C LEU A 21 -1.87 5.80 12.82
N TYR A 22 -2.09 4.51 12.57
CA TYR A 22 -2.15 3.51 13.64
C TYR A 22 -0.83 3.42 14.41
N GLU A 23 0.31 3.31 13.73
CA GLU A 23 1.64 3.35 14.33
C GLU A 23 1.85 4.63 15.17
N PHE A 24 1.53 5.81 14.61
CA PHE A 24 1.62 7.07 15.36
C PHE A 24 0.73 7.10 16.61
N SER A 25 -0.47 6.51 16.56
CA SER A 25 -1.35 6.45 17.72
C SER A 25 -0.76 5.59 18.85
N GLN A 26 -0.10 4.48 18.51
CA GLN A 26 0.60 3.61 19.48
C GLN A 26 1.80 4.34 20.10
N PHE A 27 2.57 5.10 19.31
CA PHE A 27 3.64 5.95 19.86
C PHE A 27 3.13 6.98 20.87
N TYR A 28 1.97 7.59 20.62
CA TYR A 28 1.38 8.59 21.50
C TYR A 28 0.81 8.00 22.80
N GLU A 29 0.14 6.84 22.73
CA GLU A 29 -0.37 6.14 23.91
C GLU A 29 0.77 5.67 24.84
N ASN A 30 1.95 5.35 24.28
CA ASN A 30 3.12 4.87 25.01
C ASN A 30 3.95 5.97 25.73
N TYR A 31 3.57 7.25 25.64
CA TYR A 31 4.18 8.31 26.46
C TYR A 31 3.79 8.20 27.95
N ILE A 32 2.85 7.30 28.29
CA ILE A 32 2.55 6.86 29.66
C ILE A 32 3.35 5.57 29.90
N PRO A 33 4.34 5.55 30.81
CA PRO A 33 5.29 4.45 30.90
C PRO A 33 4.60 3.21 31.49
N LYS A 34 4.24 2.26 30.63
CA LYS A 34 4.00 0.87 31.04
C LYS A 34 4.87 -0.06 30.19
N TYR A 35 5.98 -0.43 30.83
CA TYR A 35 6.76 -1.66 30.71
C TYR A 35 6.86 -2.30 29.32
N ASN A 36 8.07 -2.21 28.77
CA ASN A 36 8.78 -3.17 27.89
C ASN A 36 7.93 -4.38 27.43
N ASP A 37 7.38 -4.30 26.22
CA ASP A 37 7.10 -5.43 25.30
C ASP A 37 6.37 -4.90 24.04
N HIS A 38 6.90 -3.84 23.44
CA HIS A 38 6.25 -3.21 22.28
C HIS A 38 7.02 -3.57 21.00
N VAL A 39 6.62 -4.68 20.39
CA VAL A 39 6.98 -4.99 19.01
C VAL A 39 6.08 -4.13 18.12
N TYR A 40 6.59 -3.04 17.57
CA TYR A 40 5.84 -2.26 16.59
C TYR A 40 5.80 -3.01 15.26
N ILE A 41 4.66 -2.92 14.58
CA ILE A 41 4.43 -3.62 13.31
C ILE A 41 5.42 -3.12 12.25
N MET A 42 5.75 -1.82 12.32
CA MET A 42 6.69 -1.16 11.43
C MET A 42 8.12 -1.02 11.97
N ASP A 43 8.45 -1.62 13.12
CA ASP A 43 9.84 -1.74 13.56
C ASP A 43 10.52 -2.84 12.74
N ASN A 44 10.88 -2.49 11.50
CA ASN A 44 11.51 -3.39 10.57
C ASN A 44 12.85 -2.80 10.14
N SER A 45 13.95 -3.48 10.48
CA SER A 45 15.32 -3.08 10.11
C SER A 45 15.52 -2.92 8.60
N TYR A 46 14.67 -3.54 7.77
CA TYR A 46 14.78 -3.49 6.31
C TYR A 46 14.05 -2.31 5.68
N ILE A 47 13.00 -1.77 6.32
CA ILE A 47 12.18 -0.68 5.76
C ILE A 47 11.97 0.41 6.80
N PRO A 48 12.70 1.54 6.67
CA PRO A 48 12.49 2.68 7.55
C PRO A 48 11.06 3.18 7.48
N PHE A 49 10.45 3.40 8.65
CA PHE A 49 9.10 3.95 8.77
C PHE A 49 8.90 5.24 7.97
N SER A 50 9.90 6.13 7.97
CA SER A 50 9.89 7.37 7.20
C SER A 50 9.75 7.14 5.68
N THR A 51 10.41 6.12 5.15
CA THR A 51 10.32 5.73 3.74
C THR A 51 8.91 5.24 3.40
N PHE A 52 8.34 4.38 4.24
CA PHE A 52 6.98 3.88 4.03
C PHE A 52 5.93 4.99 4.14
N PHE A 53 6.12 5.93 5.08
CA PHE A 53 5.25 7.08 5.27
C PHE A 53 5.21 7.98 4.04
N ILE A 54 6.40 8.41 3.56
CA ILE A 54 6.52 9.28 2.38
C ILE A 54 5.92 8.59 1.16
N LEU A 55 6.17 7.29 1.00
CA LEU A 55 5.67 6.51 -0.12
C LEU A 55 4.14 6.40 -0.10
N SER A 56 3.55 6.13 1.07
CA SER A 56 2.10 6.03 1.27
C SER A 56 1.40 7.36 0.99
N LEU A 57 1.94 8.48 1.48
CA LEU A 57 1.42 9.81 1.18
C LEU A 57 1.53 10.14 -0.30
N SER A 58 2.70 9.91 -0.90
CA SER A 58 2.95 10.20 -2.32
C SER A 58 1.98 9.44 -3.21
N TYR A 59 1.76 8.15 -2.92
CA TYR A 59 0.80 7.32 -3.64
C TYR A 59 -0.65 7.81 -3.49
N MET A 60 -1.07 8.16 -2.26
CA MET A 60 -2.39 8.73 -1.98
C MET A 60 -2.62 10.02 -2.81
N PHE A 61 -1.69 10.97 -2.74
CA PHE A 61 -1.79 12.24 -3.46
C PHE A 61 -1.87 12.00 -4.97
N LEU A 62 -1.04 11.13 -5.52
CA LEU A 62 -1.07 10.81 -6.94
C LEU A 62 -2.40 10.17 -7.34
N ASN A 63 -2.92 9.21 -6.57
CA ASN A 63 -4.17 8.53 -6.90
C ASN A 63 -5.42 9.43 -6.83
N ILE A 64 -5.42 10.43 -5.95
CA ILE A 64 -6.52 11.39 -5.76
C ILE A 64 -6.43 12.51 -6.78
N PHE A 65 -5.28 13.19 -6.89
CA PHE A 65 -5.18 14.45 -7.63
C PHE A 65 -4.74 14.27 -9.08
N SER A 66 -4.10 13.15 -9.43
CA SER A 66 -3.55 13.04 -10.78
C SER A 66 -4.57 12.53 -11.82
N PRO A 67 -4.64 13.19 -13.00
CA PRO A 67 -5.55 12.80 -14.08
C PRO A 67 -5.33 11.37 -14.56
N SER A 68 -6.40 10.59 -14.66
CA SER A 68 -6.37 9.20 -15.17
C SER A 68 -5.98 9.08 -16.65
N LYS A 69 -6.06 10.18 -17.42
CA LYS A 69 -5.71 10.21 -18.84
C LYS A 69 -4.21 10.33 -19.09
N ASN A 70 -3.43 10.78 -18.09
CA ASN A 70 -1.99 11.00 -18.22
C ASN A 70 -1.23 9.66 -18.07
N SER A 71 -0.61 9.21 -19.16
CA SER A 71 0.14 7.94 -19.19
C SER A 71 1.36 7.95 -18.25
N ILE A 72 2.08 9.07 -18.18
CA ILE A 72 3.26 9.21 -17.30
C ILE A 72 2.83 9.07 -15.84
N SER A 73 1.74 9.72 -15.46
CA SER A 73 1.25 9.59 -14.10
C SER A 73 0.73 8.19 -13.78
N ASN A 74 0.06 7.51 -14.71
CA ASN A 74 -0.39 6.14 -14.50
C ASN A 74 0.80 5.19 -14.33
N SER A 75 1.85 5.32 -15.14
CA SER A 75 3.08 4.56 -14.95
C SER A 75 3.73 4.84 -13.59
N PHE A 76 3.77 6.10 -13.15
CA PHE A 76 4.32 6.45 -11.85
C PHE A 76 3.48 5.92 -10.68
N LYS A 77 2.14 5.96 -10.79
CA LYS A 77 1.23 5.30 -9.83
C LYS A 77 1.48 3.80 -9.77
N GLY A 78 1.59 3.12 -10.92
CA GLY A 78 1.91 1.70 -10.97
C GLY A 78 3.24 1.38 -10.28
N LEU A 79 4.28 2.17 -10.57
CA LEU A 79 5.62 1.97 -10.02
C LEU A 79 5.66 2.19 -8.50
N LEU A 80 5.06 3.26 -7.99
CA LEU A 80 4.94 3.49 -6.55
C LEU A 80 4.07 2.42 -5.87
N GLY A 81 3.02 1.96 -6.55
CA GLY A 81 2.21 0.85 -6.10
C GLY A 81 3.02 -0.44 -5.91
N CYS A 82 3.93 -0.76 -6.84
CA CYS A 82 4.86 -1.89 -6.68
C CYS A 82 5.75 -1.76 -5.45
N PHE A 83 6.33 -0.58 -5.18
CA PHE A 83 7.10 -0.36 -3.96
C PHE A 83 6.26 -0.54 -2.70
N LEU A 84 5.02 -0.05 -2.69
CA LEU A 84 4.10 -0.23 -1.57
C LEU A 84 3.70 -1.69 -1.38
N ILE A 85 3.52 -2.47 -2.46
CA ILE A 85 3.26 -3.91 -2.38
C ILE A 85 4.44 -4.60 -1.68
N THR A 86 5.66 -4.33 -2.11
CA THR A 86 6.87 -4.89 -1.47
C THR A 86 6.94 -4.52 0.00
N CYS A 87 6.73 -3.25 0.35
CA CYS A 87 6.74 -2.83 1.75
C CYS A 87 5.66 -3.53 2.58
N SER A 88 4.45 -3.62 2.04
CA SER A 88 3.32 -4.27 2.70
C SER A 88 3.56 -5.77 2.88
N MET A 89 4.25 -6.44 1.95
CA MET A 89 4.65 -7.85 2.09
C MET A 89 5.63 -8.03 3.25
N PHE A 90 6.64 -7.17 3.38
CA PHE A 90 7.57 -7.23 4.50
C PHE A 90 6.87 -7.00 5.85
N TYR A 91 5.97 -6.02 5.93
CA TYR A 91 5.18 -5.82 7.15
C TYR A 91 4.22 -6.97 7.44
N PHE A 92 3.63 -7.59 6.42
CA PHE A 92 2.80 -8.77 6.59
C PHE A 92 3.59 -9.95 7.17
N ILE A 93 4.80 -10.22 6.64
CA ILE A 93 5.67 -11.27 7.17
C ILE A 93 6.04 -10.98 8.63
N ASN A 94 6.43 -9.74 8.94
CA ASN A 94 6.74 -9.33 10.31
C ASN A 94 5.53 -9.57 11.24
N GLN A 95 4.34 -9.16 10.80
CA GLN A 95 3.10 -9.34 11.56
C GLN A 95 2.74 -10.81 11.79
N VAL A 96 3.01 -11.69 10.82
CA VAL A 96 2.82 -13.14 10.98
C VAL A 96 3.78 -13.70 12.04
N ILE A 97 5.03 -13.23 12.09
CA ILE A 97 6.00 -13.62 13.12
C ILE A 97 5.50 -13.19 14.50
N ILE A 98 5.05 -11.93 14.65
CA ILE A 98 4.49 -11.40 15.89
C ILE A 98 3.25 -12.21 16.33
N CYS A 99 2.36 -12.55 15.40
CA CYS A 99 1.21 -13.41 15.69
C CYS A 99 1.65 -14.77 16.24
N SER A 100 2.70 -15.37 15.68
CA SER A 100 3.24 -16.65 16.14
C SER A 100 3.77 -16.57 17.57
N GLU A 101 4.48 -15.49 17.90
CA GLU A 101 4.97 -15.25 19.27
C GLU A 101 3.82 -15.03 20.26
N TYR A 102 2.82 -14.23 19.89
CA TYR A 102 1.63 -14.02 20.72
C TYR A 102 0.79 -15.28 20.91
N ALA A 103 0.73 -16.16 19.90
CA ALA A 103 0.06 -17.45 20.02
C ALA A 103 0.78 -18.36 21.02
N LYS A 104 2.12 -18.42 20.98
CA LYS A 104 2.92 -19.20 21.95
C LYS A 104 2.80 -18.67 23.37
N ALA A 105 2.67 -17.36 23.54
CA ALA A 105 2.55 -16.70 24.83
C ALA A 105 1.09 -16.59 25.34
N GLU A 106 0.11 -17.16 24.63
CA GLU A 106 -1.34 -17.03 24.91
C GLU A 106 -1.78 -15.57 25.16
N SER A 107 -1.16 -14.63 24.43
CA SER A 107 -1.36 -13.21 24.64
C SER A 107 -2.76 -12.77 24.19
N THR A 108 -3.41 -11.95 25.01
CA THR A 108 -4.69 -11.29 24.67
C THR A 108 -4.57 -10.37 23.45
N LYS A 109 -3.36 -9.97 23.07
CA LYS A 109 -3.07 -9.15 21.88
C LYS A 109 -3.15 -9.93 20.56
N LEU A 110 -3.20 -11.27 20.60
CA LEU A 110 -3.23 -12.13 19.40
C LEU A 110 -4.38 -11.75 18.46
N ARG A 111 -5.58 -11.51 18.99
CA ARG A 111 -6.78 -11.18 18.21
C ARG A 111 -6.58 -9.92 17.36
N PHE A 112 -6.02 -8.86 17.95
CA PHE A 112 -5.74 -7.62 17.24
C PHE A 112 -4.65 -7.84 16.18
N SER A 113 -3.61 -8.60 16.53
CA SER A 113 -2.53 -8.94 15.60
C SER A 113 -3.03 -9.67 14.34
N VAL A 114 -3.99 -10.59 14.50
CA VAL A 114 -4.63 -11.30 13.37
C VAL A 114 -5.44 -10.34 12.49
N TYR A 115 -6.15 -9.37 13.08
CA TYR A 115 -6.86 -8.35 12.28
C TYR A 115 -5.91 -7.50 11.44
N PHE A 116 -4.72 -7.19 11.96
CA PHE A 116 -3.67 -6.51 11.18
C PHE A 116 -3.17 -7.35 10.02
N CYS A 117 -2.94 -8.65 10.22
CA CYS A 117 -2.59 -9.56 9.11
C CYS A 117 -3.65 -9.52 8.00
N VAL A 118 -4.93 -9.63 8.36
CA VAL A 118 -6.04 -9.59 7.39
C VAL A 118 -6.09 -8.24 6.66
N PHE A 119 -5.92 -7.14 7.39
CA PHE A 119 -5.89 -5.81 6.80
C PHE A 119 -4.74 -5.67 5.80
N LEU A 120 -3.51 -6.04 6.20
CA LEU A 120 -2.32 -5.98 5.33
C LEU A 120 -2.51 -6.83 4.08
N PHE A 121 -3.07 -8.02 4.23
CA PHE A 121 -3.41 -8.88 3.10
C PHE A 121 -4.37 -8.18 2.12
N LEU A 122 -5.52 -7.69 2.61
CA LEU A 122 -6.51 -6.98 1.78
C LEU A 122 -5.92 -5.72 1.12
N TYR A 123 -5.09 -4.98 1.85
CA TYR A 123 -4.39 -3.81 1.34
C TYR A 123 -3.44 -4.18 0.20
N MET A 124 -2.64 -5.25 0.36
CA MET A 124 -1.77 -5.76 -0.70
C MET A 124 -2.53 -6.16 -1.96
N PHE A 125 -3.63 -6.90 -1.83
CA PHE A 125 -4.46 -7.25 -2.98
C PHE A 125 -5.02 -6.01 -3.68
N SER A 126 -5.45 -5.01 -2.90
CA SER A 126 -5.97 -3.77 -3.45
C SER A 126 -4.91 -3.00 -4.24
N LEU A 127 -3.68 -2.93 -3.71
CA LEU A 127 -2.53 -2.35 -4.40
C LEU A 127 -2.16 -3.12 -5.67
N CYS A 128 -2.17 -4.46 -5.64
CA CYS A 128 -1.91 -5.28 -6.83
C CYS A 128 -2.91 -4.98 -7.95
N ILE A 129 -4.20 -4.95 -7.63
CA ILE A 129 -5.27 -4.67 -8.59
C ILE A 129 -5.10 -3.26 -9.19
N GLU A 130 -4.88 -2.24 -8.35
CA GLU A 130 -4.76 -0.87 -8.82
C GLU A 130 -3.47 -0.65 -9.62
N SER A 131 -2.35 -1.26 -9.20
CA SER A 131 -1.07 -1.17 -9.90
C SER A 131 -1.13 -1.85 -11.27
N TYR A 132 -1.71 -3.05 -11.34
CA TYR A 132 -1.95 -3.75 -12.60
C TYR A 132 -2.82 -2.92 -13.55
N LYS A 133 -3.89 -2.31 -13.03
CA LYS A 133 -4.75 -1.42 -13.83
C LYS A 133 -4.00 -0.21 -14.38
N ASN A 134 -3.17 0.41 -13.54
CA ASN A 134 -2.37 1.57 -13.93
C ASN A 134 -1.34 1.22 -15.02
N PHE A 135 -0.72 0.05 -14.97
CA PHE A 135 0.19 -0.42 -16.02
C PHE A 135 -0.54 -0.85 -17.32
N SER A 136 -1.63 -1.61 -17.21
CA SER A 136 -2.40 -2.07 -18.38
C SER A 136 -3.06 -0.93 -19.18
N PHE A 137 -3.43 0.16 -18.52
CA PHE A 137 -3.91 1.37 -19.21
C PHE A 137 -2.81 2.03 -20.06
N THR A 138 -1.55 1.87 -19.67
CA THR A 138 -0.40 2.32 -20.44
C THR A 138 -0.17 1.42 -21.66
N THR A 139 -0.21 0.11 -21.48
CA THR A 139 0.02 -0.88 -22.56
C THR A 139 -1.01 -0.79 -23.69
N SER A 140 -2.31 -0.68 -23.35
CA SER A 140 -3.39 -0.58 -24.35
C SER A 140 -3.33 0.68 -25.23
N LYS A 141 -2.70 1.77 -24.76
CA LYS A 141 -2.44 2.97 -25.57
C LYS A 141 -1.24 2.80 -26.50
N TYR A 142 -0.24 2.01 -26.11
CA TYR A 142 0.90 1.71 -26.97
C TYR A 142 0.53 0.71 -28.05
N GLU A 143 -0.31 -0.29 -27.75
CA GLU A 143 -0.82 -1.25 -28.75
C GLU A 143 -1.80 -0.62 -29.75
N ARG A 144 -2.56 0.42 -29.37
CA ARG A 144 -3.42 1.18 -30.30
C ARG A 144 -2.67 2.14 -31.22
N LYS A 145 -1.35 2.27 -31.09
CA LYS A 145 -0.52 2.98 -32.06
C LYS A 145 0.04 1.98 -33.09
N GLU A 146 -0.84 1.34 -33.85
CA GLU A 146 -0.45 0.93 -35.20
C GLU A 146 0.00 2.21 -35.96
N PRO A 147 1.03 2.12 -36.82
CA PRO A 147 1.60 3.29 -37.47
C PRO A 147 0.61 3.84 -38.50
N GLY A 148 -0.27 4.73 -38.04
CA GLY A 148 -1.09 5.57 -38.91
C GLY A 148 -0.17 6.35 -39.83
N THR A 149 -0.32 6.10 -41.13
CA THR A 149 0.41 6.72 -42.24
C THR A 149 0.62 8.22 -42.01
N MET A 150 1.89 8.62 -41.93
CA MET A 150 2.29 10.02 -41.93
C MET A 150 1.90 10.60 -43.30
N LYS A 151 0.80 11.35 -43.37
CA LYS A 151 0.52 12.17 -44.55
C LYS A 151 1.53 13.32 -44.53
N VAL A 152 2.53 13.23 -45.40
CA VAL A 152 3.32 14.38 -45.82
C VAL A 152 2.41 15.20 -46.73
N GLU A 153 2.02 16.40 -46.28
CA GLU A 153 1.44 17.40 -47.18
C GLU A 153 2.57 17.90 -48.10
N VAL A 154 2.37 17.76 -49.40
CA VAL A 154 3.19 18.38 -50.47
C VAL A 154 2.41 19.55 -51.02
#